data_AF-A0AA38JKA6-F1
#
_entry.id   AF-A0AA38JKA6-F1
#
_cell.length_a   1.000
_cell.length_b   1.000
_cell.length_c   1.000
_cell.angle_alpha   90.00
_cell.angle_beta   90.00
_cell.angle_gamma   90.00
#
_symmetry.space_group_name_H-M   'P 1'
#
loop_
_entity.id
_entity.type
_entity.pdbx_description
1 polymer ?
#
loop_
_entity_poly.entity_id
_entity_poly.type
_entity_poly.pdbx_seq_one_letter_code
_entity_poly.pdbx_strand_id
1 'polypeptide(L)'
;MSLDQNLFTLIVTPSTADPNVVDLVESTGRIHYRKQRIPGPIYKAEVYDFMSESLLVTASAPNATSKIKTLELCNPTIVVELKFTGTLSFKWSFHWENHEFEWKREECYLIRKPDPPVLVAITKEPAGRLKSTSIQVLDYNLNRFEIDDRKGLEIVILTALLTFHDSNDVYHSPKETPSPMPTPSVNAPILLEPPAPPPRPEPKTGVDRIAELHAIRGEFNEVTVEAEGSVDDYAQYCWNLLQDDAVLFVMIKSHTSLEVQKVVQVAEETKRTRHRAGLEDDLNQYVIYDAEVKKGPKRINLDDANKGKKPAAYIPPNSLCIHLSKIPMPELQPLKPSGAQNEDESLSRKKDTSSSVSPARPKSKLFHRNSPSRSHSPPHVRSHQVHPHQPSPSPSQLNNPMVYVAPPPPRNHSATTTSEPMDSHPPDYSPHPPSQQTAASQSPLSGLLERFHLH
;
A
#
# COMPACT_ATOMS: atom_id res chain seq x y z
N MET A 1 -1.57 20.64 -18.53
CA MET A 1 -1.50 19.54 -19.53
C MET A 1 -2.86 18.88 -19.54
N SER A 2 -3.60 18.92 -20.66
CA SER A 2 -4.91 18.28 -20.74
C SER A 2 -4.72 16.76 -20.72
N LEU A 3 -5.19 16.10 -19.67
CA LEU A 3 -5.31 14.65 -19.67
C LEU A 3 -6.19 14.23 -20.86
N ASP A 4 -5.77 13.20 -21.56
CA ASP A 4 -6.44 12.57 -22.71
C ASP A 4 -7.98 12.61 -22.63
N GLN A 5 -8.61 12.96 -23.75
CA GLN A 5 -10.06 13.07 -23.89
C GLN A 5 -10.79 11.71 -23.80
N ASN A 6 -10.04 10.61 -23.69
CA ASN A 6 -10.52 9.22 -23.61
C ASN A 6 -10.46 8.63 -22.19
N LEU A 7 -10.29 9.46 -21.16
CA LEU A 7 -10.14 9.00 -19.78
C LEU A 7 -11.45 9.08 -19.02
N PHE A 8 -12.03 7.92 -18.70
CA PHE A 8 -13.24 7.83 -17.91
C PHE A 8 -12.94 8.26 -16.46
N THR A 9 -13.41 9.45 -16.11
CA THR A 9 -13.17 10.08 -14.81
C THR A 9 -14.50 10.35 -14.11
N LEU A 10 -14.62 9.85 -12.89
CA LEU A 10 -15.78 10.03 -12.03
C LEU A 10 -15.38 10.84 -10.78
N ILE A 11 -16.23 11.78 -10.40
CA ILE A 11 -16.11 12.65 -9.25
C ILE A 11 -16.97 12.06 -8.13
N VAL A 12 -16.36 11.87 -6.96
CA VAL A 12 -17.03 11.33 -5.77
C VAL A 12 -17.74 12.48 -5.06
N THR A 13 -19.07 12.49 -5.11
CA THR A 13 -19.91 13.57 -4.59
C THR A 13 -20.82 13.04 -3.47
N PRO A 14 -20.50 13.32 -2.19
CA PRO A 14 -21.41 13.01 -1.10
C PRO A 14 -22.73 13.77 -1.25
N SER A 15 -23.85 13.11 -0.95
CA SER A 15 -25.15 13.76 -0.94
C SER A 15 -25.23 14.76 0.23
N THR A 16 -25.80 15.94 -0.04
CA THR A 16 -26.08 16.95 0.98
C THR A 16 -27.32 16.62 1.80
N ALA A 17 -28.20 15.76 1.28
CA ALA A 17 -29.45 15.37 1.93
C ALA A 17 -29.29 14.13 2.83
N ASP A 18 -28.44 13.19 2.44
CA ASP A 18 -28.19 11.95 3.20
C ASP A 18 -26.69 11.64 3.25
N PRO A 19 -26.05 11.67 4.43
CA PRO A 19 -24.62 11.38 4.56
C PRO A 19 -24.26 9.92 4.21
N ASN A 20 -25.24 9.01 4.12
CA ASN A 20 -25.01 7.63 3.73
C ASN A 20 -24.96 7.44 2.21
N VAL A 21 -25.30 8.47 1.43
CA VAL A 21 -25.36 8.41 -0.02
C VAL A 21 -24.18 9.16 -0.64
N VAL A 22 -23.54 8.51 -1.61
CA VAL A 22 -22.44 9.07 -2.40
C VAL A 22 -22.71 8.79 -3.88
N ASP A 23 -22.67 9.84 -4.68
CA ASP A 23 -22.86 9.76 -6.13
C ASP A 23 -21.51 9.82 -6.85
N LEU A 24 -21.35 9.00 -7.89
CA LEU A 24 -20.23 9.04 -8.81
C LEU A 24 -20.65 9.77 -10.09
N VAL A 25 -20.10 10.97 -10.27
CA VAL A 25 -20.55 11.95 -11.26
C VAL A 25 -19.47 12.18 -12.31
N GLU A 26 -19.81 12.10 -13.58
CA GLU A 26 -18.89 12.45 -14.66
C GLU A 26 -18.66 13.97 -14.71
N SER A 27 -17.60 14.41 -15.40
CA SER A 27 -17.29 15.84 -15.62
C SER A 27 -18.42 16.62 -16.31
N THR A 28 -19.31 15.94 -17.03
CA THR A 28 -20.51 16.50 -17.67
C THR A 28 -21.64 16.79 -16.68
N GLY A 29 -21.51 16.34 -15.42
CA GLY A 29 -22.55 16.42 -14.39
C GLY A 29 -23.51 15.23 -14.39
N ARG A 30 -23.34 14.26 -15.28
CA ARG A 30 -24.17 13.04 -15.30
C ARG A 30 -23.76 12.09 -14.18
N ILE A 31 -24.73 11.65 -13.38
CA ILE A 31 -24.52 10.62 -12.36
C ILE A 31 -24.55 9.25 -13.05
N HIS A 32 -23.52 8.44 -12.81
CA HIS A 32 -23.43 7.07 -13.34
C HIS A 32 -23.79 6.04 -12.27
N TYR A 33 -23.24 6.22 -11.06
CA TYR A 33 -23.47 5.29 -9.96
C TYR A 33 -23.87 6.01 -8.69
N ARG A 34 -24.65 5.32 -7.88
CA ARG A 34 -25.00 5.75 -6.53
C ARG A 34 -24.63 4.67 -5.53
N LYS A 35 -23.81 5.03 -4.55
CA LYS A 35 -23.50 4.18 -3.40
C LYS A 35 -24.34 4.62 -2.21
N GLN A 36 -24.99 3.66 -1.56
CA GLN A 36 -25.74 3.87 -0.34
C GLN A 36 -25.22 2.95 0.76
N ARG A 37 -24.81 3.53 1.89
CA ARG A 37 -24.48 2.77 3.09
C ARG A 37 -25.77 2.39 3.82
N ILE A 38 -25.92 1.12 4.16
CA ILE A 38 -27.08 0.63 4.88
C ILE A 38 -26.75 0.60 6.38
N PRO A 39 -27.47 1.37 7.22
CA PRO A 39 -27.28 1.31 8.67
C PRO A 39 -27.61 -0.08 9.21
N GLY A 40 -26.73 -0.61 10.06
CA GLY A 40 -26.93 -1.96 10.61
C GLY A 40 -25.80 -2.42 11.53
N PRO A 41 -25.97 -3.60 12.16
CA PRO A 41 -24.97 -4.19 13.05
C PRO A 41 -23.73 -4.71 12.31
N ILE A 42 -23.88 -5.01 11.02
CA ILE A 42 -22.80 -5.36 10.11
C ILE A 42 -22.60 -4.22 9.12
N TYR A 43 -21.37 -4.07 8.63
CA TYR A 43 -21.13 -3.13 7.55
C TYR A 43 -21.76 -3.65 6.27
N LYS A 44 -22.66 -2.85 5.68
CA LYS A 44 -23.27 -3.11 4.39
C LYS A 44 -23.33 -1.82 3.57
N ALA A 45 -22.93 -1.89 2.31
CA ALA A 45 -23.08 -0.81 1.35
C ALA A 45 -23.53 -1.40 0.00
N GLU A 46 -24.39 -0.68 -0.70
CA GLU A 46 -24.96 -1.09 -1.97
C GLU A 46 -24.61 -0.05 -3.03
N VAL A 47 -24.28 -0.51 -4.23
CA VAL A 47 -23.99 0.37 -5.37
C VAL A 47 -24.98 0.07 -6.48
N TYR A 48 -25.59 1.13 -6.98
CA TYR A 48 -26.65 1.12 -7.97
C TYR A 48 -26.19 1.78 -9.26
N ASP A 49 -26.66 1.28 -10.40
CA ASP A 49 -26.67 2.03 -11.65
C ASP A 49 -27.72 3.14 -11.53
N PHE A 50 -27.29 4.39 -11.70
CA PHE A 50 -28.16 5.53 -11.43
C PHE A 50 -29.32 5.64 -12.42
N MET A 51 -29.12 5.23 -13.68
CA MET A 51 -30.13 5.38 -14.73
C MET A 51 -31.23 4.33 -14.63
N SER A 52 -30.87 3.08 -14.34
CA SER A 52 -31.81 1.95 -14.25
C SER A 52 -32.27 1.63 -12.84
N GLU A 53 -31.65 2.26 -11.83
CA GLU A 53 -31.84 1.97 -10.40
C GLU A 53 -31.55 0.49 -10.05
N SER A 54 -30.81 -0.22 -10.91
CA SER A 54 -30.48 -1.62 -10.71
C SER A 54 -29.36 -1.75 -9.69
N LEU A 55 -29.54 -2.65 -8.71
CA LEU A 55 -28.47 -3.02 -7.78
C LEU A 55 -27.36 -3.74 -8.56
N LEU A 56 -26.15 -3.18 -8.52
CA LEU A 56 -24.99 -3.72 -9.22
C LEU A 56 -24.15 -4.62 -8.31
N VAL A 57 -23.90 -4.17 -7.08
CA VAL A 57 -23.06 -4.88 -6.12
C VAL A 57 -23.42 -4.53 -4.68
N THR A 58 -23.33 -5.52 -3.81
CA THR A 58 -23.42 -5.37 -2.36
C THR A 58 -22.04 -5.63 -1.73
N ALA A 59 -21.52 -4.66 -1.00
CA ALA A 59 -20.35 -4.82 -0.16
C ALA A 59 -20.76 -5.15 1.27
N SER A 60 -20.16 -6.17 1.87
CA SER A 60 -20.43 -6.58 3.26
C SER A 60 -19.15 -6.93 4.02
N ALA A 61 -19.16 -6.66 5.33
CA ALA A 61 -18.11 -7.04 6.27
C ALA A 61 -18.63 -6.99 7.72
N PRO A 62 -17.94 -7.60 8.70
CA PRO A 62 -18.29 -7.46 10.11
C PRO A 62 -18.35 -6.01 10.58
N ASN A 63 -17.42 -5.17 10.10
CA ASN A 63 -17.40 -3.72 10.34
C ASN A 63 -16.73 -2.99 9.18
N ALA A 64 -16.90 -1.66 9.11
CA ALA A 64 -16.35 -0.86 8.02
C ALA A 64 -14.83 -0.94 7.97
N THR A 65 -14.15 -1.15 9.09
CA THR A 65 -12.68 -1.21 9.20
C THR A 65 -12.10 -2.61 9.06
N SER A 66 -12.92 -3.61 8.71
CA SER A 66 -12.51 -5.01 8.61
C SER A 66 -11.44 -5.18 7.56
N LYS A 67 -10.43 -6.02 7.83
CA LYS A 67 -9.32 -6.34 6.91
C LYS A 67 -9.73 -7.25 5.73
N ILE A 68 -10.95 -7.77 5.76
CA ILE A 68 -11.54 -8.55 4.68
C ILE A 68 -12.93 -7.98 4.42
N LYS A 69 -13.27 -7.80 3.15
CA LYS A 69 -14.59 -7.34 2.71
C LYS A 69 -15.04 -8.20 1.54
N THR A 70 -16.34 -8.51 1.49
CA THR A 70 -16.93 -9.30 0.43
C THR A 70 -17.77 -8.40 -0.45
N LEU A 71 -17.51 -8.43 -1.76
CA LEU A 71 -18.32 -7.78 -2.78
C LEU A 71 -19.12 -8.84 -3.53
N GLU A 72 -20.44 -8.75 -3.51
CA GLU A 72 -21.34 -9.64 -4.24
C GLU A 72 -22.00 -8.85 -5.38
N LEU A 73 -21.57 -9.09 -6.61
CA LEU A 73 -22.17 -8.53 -7.80
C LEU A 73 -23.51 -9.23 -8.06
N CYS A 74 -24.47 -8.55 -8.68
CA CYS A 74 -25.84 -9.07 -8.83
C CYS A 74 -26.21 -9.48 -10.27
N ASN A 75 -25.42 -9.12 -11.29
CA ASN A 75 -25.71 -9.48 -12.68
C ASN A 75 -24.44 -9.49 -13.57
N PRO A 76 -23.76 -10.64 -13.71
CA PRO A 76 -24.02 -11.94 -13.07
C PRO A 76 -23.67 -11.96 -11.57
N THR A 77 -24.17 -12.96 -10.85
CA THR A 77 -23.83 -13.13 -9.43
C THR A 77 -22.40 -13.64 -9.28
N ILE A 78 -21.49 -12.76 -8.87
CA ILE A 78 -20.07 -13.05 -8.65
C ILE A 78 -19.66 -12.51 -7.28
N VAL A 79 -18.95 -13.33 -6.51
CA VAL A 79 -18.41 -12.92 -5.21
C VAL A 79 -16.92 -12.64 -5.33
N VAL A 80 -16.51 -11.44 -4.96
CA VAL A 80 -15.12 -10.98 -4.95
C VAL A 80 -14.71 -10.66 -3.51
N GLU A 81 -13.56 -11.18 -3.11
CA GLU A 81 -13.01 -10.95 -1.78
C GLU A 81 -11.90 -9.90 -1.85
N LEU A 82 -12.08 -8.79 -1.13
CA LEU A 82 -11.05 -7.79 -0.91
C LEU A 82 -10.27 -8.18 0.37
N LYS A 83 -8.96 -8.31 0.25
CA LYS A 83 -8.07 -8.61 1.39
C LYS A 83 -7.08 -7.48 1.62
N PHE A 84 -7.00 -7.01 2.86
CA PHE A 84 -5.90 -6.16 3.28
C PHE A 84 -4.63 -7.01 3.37
N THR A 85 -3.67 -6.72 2.49
CA THR A 85 -2.36 -7.40 2.43
C THR A 85 -1.23 -6.51 2.90
N GLY A 86 -1.54 -5.30 3.36
CA GLY A 86 -0.59 -4.38 3.95
C GLY A 86 -0.17 -4.83 5.34
N THR A 87 1.08 -4.54 5.70
CA THR A 87 1.55 -4.56 7.10
C THR A 87 1.64 -3.14 7.64
N LEU A 88 2.21 -2.24 6.85
CA LEU A 88 2.54 -0.84 7.22
C LEU A 88 2.02 0.18 6.18
N SER A 89 1.61 -0.31 5.01
CA SER A 89 1.14 0.50 3.89
C SER A 89 -0.31 0.17 3.57
N PHE A 90 -1.04 1.16 3.05
CA PHE A 90 -2.37 0.93 2.51
C PHE A 90 -2.25 0.01 1.30
N LYS A 91 -2.58 -1.28 1.51
CA LYS A 91 -2.45 -2.30 0.49
C LYS A 91 -3.61 -3.29 0.57
N TRP A 92 -4.39 -3.34 -0.51
CA TRP A 92 -5.53 -4.24 -0.65
C TRP A 92 -5.42 -5.02 -1.94
N SER A 93 -5.70 -6.31 -1.90
CA SER A 93 -5.68 -7.17 -3.09
C SER A 93 -7.02 -7.85 -3.30
N PHE A 94 -7.35 -8.10 -4.56
CA PHE A 94 -8.49 -8.91 -4.95
C PHE A 94 -8.18 -9.67 -6.25
N HIS A 95 -8.97 -10.70 -6.53
CA HIS A 95 -8.88 -11.43 -7.78
C HIS A 95 -10.12 -11.15 -8.61
N TRP A 96 -9.92 -10.94 -9.90
CA TRP A 96 -11.00 -10.83 -10.87
C TRP A 96 -10.65 -11.67 -12.09
N GLU A 97 -11.50 -12.65 -12.40
CA GLU A 97 -11.21 -13.67 -13.41
C GLU A 97 -9.83 -14.31 -13.15
N ASN A 98 -8.94 -14.32 -14.14
CA ASN A 98 -7.59 -14.89 -14.04
C ASN A 98 -6.51 -13.86 -13.64
N HIS A 99 -6.92 -12.69 -13.13
CA HIS A 99 -6.03 -11.56 -12.85
C HIS A 99 -6.04 -11.19 -11.36
N GLU A 100 -4.86 -10.88 -10.83
CA GLU A 100 -4.69 -10.33 -9.48
C GLU A 100 -4.59 -8.81 -9.58
N PHE A 101 -5.34 -8.11 -8.73
CA PHE A 101 -5.34 -6.66 -8.63
C PHE A 101 -4.92 -6.23 -7.23
N GLU A 102 -4.27 -5.06 -7.16
CA GLU A 102 -3.70 -4.53 -5.93
C GLU A 102 -3.85 -3.02 -5.87
N TRP A 103 -4.60 -2.54 -4.87
CA TRP A 103 -4.64 -1.15 -4.47
C TRP A 103 -3.43 -0.82 -3.59
N LYS A 104 -2.73 0.26 -3.94
CA LYS A 104 -1.67 0.92 -3.16
C LYS A 104 -2.02 2.40 -3.03
N ARG A 105 -2.45 2.80 -1.84
CA ARG A 105 -2.98 4.16 -1.57
C ARG A 105 -3.98 4.60 -2.67
N GLU A 106 -3.59 5.55 -3.52
CA GLU A 106 -4.40 6.19 -4.57
C GLU A 106 -4.35 5.45 -5.92
N GLU A 107 -3.65 4.32 -6.00
CA GLU A 107 -3.36 3.65 -7.27
C GLU A 107 -3.82 2.19 -7.22
N CYS A 108 -4.53 1.74 -8.26
CA CYS A 108 -4.89 0.34 -8.46
C CYS A 108 -4.04 -0.26 -9.58
N TYR A 109 -3.39 -1.38 -9.30
CA TYR A 109 -2.52 -2.09 -10.22
C TYR A 109 -3.08 -3.46 -10.59
N LEU A 110 -2.92 -3.87 -11.85
CA LEU A 110 -3.02 -5.26 -12.28
C LEU A 110 -1.64 -5.91 -12.13
N ILE A 111 -1.56 -6.94 -11.31
CA ILE A 111 -0.32 -7.65 -10.99
C ILE A 111 -0.08 -8.75 -12.01
N ARG A 112 1.08 -8.70 -12.68
CA ARG A 112 1.52 -9.72 -13.65
C ARG A 112 2.89 -10.21 -13.23
N LYS A 113 3.08 -11.46 -12.84
CA LYS A 113 4.43 -12.01 -12.61
C LYS A 113 4.84 -12.83 -13.83
N PRO A 114 6.06 -12.67 -14.37
CA PRO A 114 7.19 -11.89 -13.85
C PRO A 114 7.23 -10.41 -14.30
N ASP A 115 6.28 -9.96 -15.11
CA ASP A 115 6.25 -8.60 -15.65
C ASP A 115 6.09 -7.50 -14.57
N PRO A 116 6.30 -6.23 -14.91
CA PRO A 116 5.93 -5.14 -14.01
C PRO A 116 4.41 -5.02 -13.81
N PRO A 117 3.93 -4.62 -12.62
CA PRO A 117 2.53 -4.26 -12.41
C PRO A 117 2.06 -3.12 -13.32
N VAL A 118 0.81 -3.15 -13.75
CA VAL A 118 0.24 -2.16 -14.67
C VAL A 118 -0.82 -1.34 -13.96
N LEU A 119 -0.66 -0.01 -13.94
CA LEU A 119 -1.64 0.90 -13.33
C LEU A 119 -2.95 0.88 -14.13
N VAL A 120 -4.07 0.59 -13.47
CA VAL A 120 -5.40 0.48 -14.11
C VAL A 120 -6.42 1.47 -13.57
N ALA A 121 -6.22 2.01 -12.36
CA ALA A 121 -6.99 3.13 -11.87
C ALA A 121 -6.12 4.03 -11.00
N ILE A 122 -6.42 5.33 -11.00
CA ILE A 122 -5.79 6.31 -10.14
C ILE A 122 -6.86 7.20 -9.53
N THR A 123 -6.69 7.56 -8.28
CA THR A 123 -7.53 8.53 -7.60
C THR A 123 -6.74 9.79 -7.34
N LYS A 124 -7.46 10.90 -7.12
CA LYS A 124 -6.85 12.16 -6.69
C LYS A 124 -7.41 12.53 -5.33
N GLU A 125 -6.52 12.63 -4.37
CA GLU A 125 -6.80 13.25 -3.08
C GLU A 125 -6.42 14.74 -3.14
N PRO A 126 -7.36 15.67 -2.93
CA PRO A 126 -7.00 17.07 -2.77
C PRO A 126 -6.21 17.24 -1.48
N ALA A 127 -5.19 18.08 -1.52
CA ALA A 127 -4.36 18.39 -0.35
C ALA A 127 -5.23 18.73 0.88
N GLY A 128 -5.03 18.00 1.97
CA GLY A 128 -5.79 18.15 3.21
C GLY A 128 -7.12 17.37 3.29
N ARG A 129 -7.43 16.47 2.35
CA ARG A 129 -8.59 15.55 2.47
C ARG A 129 -8.19 14.08 2.35
N LEU A 130 -8.63 13.28 3.32
CA LEU A 130 -8.42 11.83 3.43
C LEU A 130 -9.37 10.99 2.53
N LYS A 131 -10.07 11.67 1.62
CA LYS A 131 -11.02 11.07 0.69
C LYS A 131 -10.67 11.51 -0.71
N SER A 132 -10.56 10.53 -1.59
CA SER A 132 -10.39 10.79 -3.01
C SER A 132 -11.63 11.51 -3.55
N THR A 133 -11.42 12.62 -4.25
CA THR A 133 -12.51 13.40 -4.87
C THR A 133 -12.82 12.96 -6.30
N SER A 134 -11.88 12.27 -6.94
CA SER A 134 -12.09 11.72 -8.26
C SER A 134 -11.36 10.40 -8.41
N ILE A 135 -11.95 9.50 -9.18
CA ILE A 135 -11.35 8.25 -9.65
C ILE A 135 -11.30 8.29 -11.18
N GLN A 136 -10.20 7.81 -11.71
CA GLN A 136 -9.95 7.72 -13.13
C GLN A 136 -9.56 6.28 -13.46
N VAL A 137 -10.37 5.63 -14.29
CA VAL A 137 -10.11 4.28 -14.78
C VAL A 137 -9.33 4.39 -16.09
N LEU A 138 -8.20 3.69 -16.18
CA LEU A 138 -7.28 3.75 -17.30
C LEU A 138 -7.63 2.63 -18.30
N ASP A 139 -8.78 2.77 -18.97
CA ASP A 139 -9.33 1.77 -19.90
C ASP A 139 -8.31 1.33 -20.97
N TYR A 140 -7.48 2.25 -21.43
CA TYR A 140 -6.39 1.93 -22.37
C TYR A 140 -5.47 0.81 -21.88
N ASN A 141 -5.15 0.81 -20.59
CA ASN A 141 -4.32 -0.22 -19.99
C ASN A 141 -5.11 -1.53 -19.84
N LEU A 142 -6.38 -1.46 -19.41
CA LEU A 142 -7.26 -2.63 -19.29
C LEU A 142 -7.50 -3.33 -20.63
N ASN A 143 -7.63 -2.57 -21.72
CA ASN A 143 -7.89 -3.09 -23.08
C ASN A 143 -6.78 -3.99 -23.63
N ARG A 144 -5.59 -3.99 -23.00
CA ARG A 144 -4.44 -4.82 -23.40
C ARG A 144 -4.45 -6.20 -22.75
N PHE A 145 -5.39 -6.48 -21.87
CA PHE A 145 -5.51 -7.75 -21.15
C PHE A 145 -6.84 -8.43 -21.50
N GLU A 146 -6.83 -9.75 -21.42
CA GLU A 146 -7.99 -10.61 -21.70
C GLU A 146 -8.93 -10.61 -20.50
N ILE A 147 -9.60 -9.48 -20.30
CA ILE A 147 -10.65 -9.32 -19.29
C ILE A 147 -12.00 -9.38 -20.01
N ASP A 148 -12.78 -10.40 -19.70
CA ASP A 148 -14.04 -10.68 -20.37
C ASP A 148 -15.14 -9.72 -19.89
N ASP A 149 -15.31 -9.61 -18.57
CA ASP A 149 -16.28 -8.71 -17.94
C ASP A 149 -15.60 -7.45 -17.38
N ARG A 150 -15.27 -6.54 -18.29
CA ARG A 150 -14.70 -5.23 -17.95
C ARG A 150 -15.63 -4.37 -17.11
N LYS A 151 -16.95 -4.55 -17.28
CA LYS A 151 -17.93 -3.74 -16.56
C LYS A 151 -18.03 -4.18 -15.11
N GLY A 152 -18.04 -5.49 -14.86
CA GLY A 152 -17.92 -6.05 -13.53
C GLY A 152 -16.64 -5.60 -12.83
N LEU A 153 -15.50 -5.62 -13.54
CA LEU A 153 -14.24 -5.11 -13.00
C LEU A 153 -14.32 -3.62 -12.63
N GLU A 154 -14.89 -2.77 -13.48
CA GLU A 154 -15.11 -1.36 -13.19
C GLU A 154 -15.90 -1.19 -11.89
N ILE A 155 -17.02 -1.92 -11.75
CA ILE A 155 -17.88 -1.90 -10.56
C ILE A 155 -17.09 -2.33 -9.31
N VAL A 156 -16.25 -3.38 -9.42
CA VAL A 156 -15.40 -3.85 -8.32
C VAL A 156 -14.38 -2.79 -7.89
N ILE A 157 -13.67 -2.17 -8.85
CA ILE A 157 -12.68 -1.13 -8.58
C ILE A 157 -13.33 0.07 -7.87
N LEU A 158 -14.47 0.54 -8.39
CA LEU A 158 -15.21 1.67 -7.82
C LEU A 158 -15.72 1.34 -6.41
N THR A 159 -16.30 0.16 -6.23
CA THR A 159 -16.87 -0.27 -4.95
C THR A 159 -15.79 -0.47 -3.91
N ALA A 160 -14.65 -1.06 -4.27
CA ALA A 160 -13.50 -1.20 -3.39
C ALA A 160 -13.07 0.17 -2.83
N LEU A 161 -12.84 1.15 -3.72
CA LEU A 161 -12.49 2.52 -3.33
C LEU A 161 -13.51 3.12 -2.35
N LEU A 162 -14.80 3.02 -2.67
CA LEU A 162 -15.86 3.58 -1.83
C LEU A 162 -15.91 2.91 -0.45
N THR A 163 -15.61 1.61 -0.36
CA THR A 163 -15.52 0.93 0.95
C THR A 163 -14.28 1.34 1.75
N PHE A 164 -13.23 1.80 1.09
CA PHE A 164 -12.04 2.35 1.76
C PHE A 164 -12.34 3.73 2.33
N HIS A 165 -13.11 4.57 1.61
CA HIS A 165 -13.60 5.84 2.14
C HIS A 165 -14.42 5.65 3.41
N ASP A 166 -15.32 4.66 3.42
CA ASP A 166 -16.12 4.35 4.61
C ASP A 166 -15.26 3.86 5.79
N SER A 167 -14.14 3.18 5.50
CA SER A 167 -13.18 2.75 6.53
C SER A 167 -12.47 3.95 7.14
N ASN A 168 -11.99 4.87 6.28
CA ASN A 168 -11.33 6.11 6.69
C ASN A 168 -12.27 6.99 7.52
N ASP A 169 -13.54 7.09 7.13
CA ASP A 169 -14.54 7.84 7.91
C ASP A 169 -14.66 7.37 9.35
N VAL A 170 -14.63 6.07 9.57
CA VAL A 170 -14.72 5.51 10.93
C VAL A 170 -13.44 5.80 11.74
N TYR A 171 -12.27 5.84 11.10
CA TYR A 171 -11.03 6.21 11.78
C TYR A 171 -10.92 7.70 12.10
N HIS A 172 -11.54 8.56 11.29
CA HIS A 172 -11.35 10.01 11.35
C HIS A 172 -12.59 10.79 11.78
N SER A 173 -13.73 10.14 11.99
CA SER A 173 -14.87 10.75 12.66
C SER A 173 -14.47 11.10 14.10
N PRO A 174 -14.67 12.34 14.57
CA PRO A 174 -14.53 12.66 15.99
C PRO A 174 -15.33 11.64 16.78
N LYS A 175 -14.68 10.91 17.68
CA LYS A 175 -15.35 9.95 18.57
C LYS A 175 -16.38 10.75 19.35
N GLU A 176 -17.64 10.67 18.97
CA GLU A 176 -18.72 11.19 19.80
C GLU A 176 -18.66 10.38 21.11
N THR A 177 -18.35 11.09 22.20
CA THR A 177 -18.37 10.55 23.54
C THR A 177 -19.69 9.81 23.74
N PRO A 178 -19.70 8.55 24.19
CA PRO A 178 -20.94 7.80 24.32
C PRO A 178 -21.84 8.51 25.33
N SER A 179 -22.92 9.12 24.84
CA SER A 179 -24.01 9.62 25.65
C SER A 179 -24.55 8.45 26.50
N PRO A 180 -24.68 8.60 27.83
CA PRO A 180 -25.22 7.55 28.67
C PRO A 180 -26.67 7.26 28.27
N MET A 181 -26.97 5.98 28.04
CA MET A 181 -28.31 5.47 27.75
C MET A 181 -29.34 6.01 28.77
N PRO A 182 -30.54 6.45 28.34
CA PRO A 182 -31.58 6.84 29.28
C PRO A 182 -32.31 5.61 29.83
N THR A 183 -32.26 5.42 31.14
CA THR A 183 -33.22 4.62 31.91
C THR A 183 -34.64 5.18 31.75
N PRO A 184 -35.69 4.33 31.68
CA PRO A 184 -37.06 4.81 31.55
C PRO A 184 -37.63 5.15 32.94
N SER A 185 -38.02 6.41 33.15
CA SER A 185 -38.81 6.81 34.33
C SER A 185 -39.80 7.93 33.99
N VAL A 186 -41.05 7.50 33.82
CA VAL A 186 -42.33 8.07 34.32
C VAL A 186 -42.51 9.60 34.45
N ASN A 187 -43.45 10.12 33.64
CA ASN A 187 -44.41 11.23 33.82
C ASN A 187 -44.08 12.43 34.74
N ALA A 188 -43.99 13.63 34.15
CA ALA A 188 -44.93 14.77 34.35
C ALA A 188 -44.43 16.04 33.60
N PRO A 189 -45.30 16.98 33.16
CA PRO A 189 -44.93 18.13 32.34
C PRO A 189 -44.83 19.43 33.14
N ILE A 190 -43.70 20.15 33.06
CA ILE A 190 -43.62 21.58 33.44
C ILE A 190 -42.69 22.32 32.46
N LEU A 191 -43.26 23.35 31.83
CA LEU A 191 -42.65 24.39 30.99
C LEU A 191 -41.61 25.20 31.77
N LEU A 192 -40.33 25.14 31.41
CA LEU A 192 -39.30 26.12 31.80
C LEU A 192 -38.27 26.32 30.68
N GLU A 193 -37.73 27.54 30.63
CA GLU A 193 -36.96 28.19 29.56
C GLU A 193 -35.73 27.42 29.02
N PRO A 194 -35.28 27.74 27.77
CA PRO A 194 -34.10 27.11 27.19
C PRO A 194 -32.83 27.40 28.01
N PRO A 195 -32.04 26.38 28.38
CA PRO A 195 -30.77 26.59 29.09
C PRO A 195 -29.77 27.30 28.17
N ALA A 196 -28.98 28.22 28.75
CA ALA A 196 -27.92 28.93 28.04
C ALA A 196 -26.94 27.94 27.39
N PRO A 197 -26.47 28.20 26.15
CA PRO A 197 -25.57 27.30 25.45
C PRO A 197 -24.28 27.10 26.26
N PRO A 198 -23.74 25.87 26.28
CA PRO A 198 -22.55 25.57 27.07
C PRO A 198 -21.36 26.44 26.61
N PRO A 199 -20.49 26.86 27.54
CA PRO A 199 -19.31 27.65 27.20
C PRO A 199 -18.44 26.91 26.17
N ARG A 200 -17.97 27.65 25.17
CA ARG A 200 -17.11 27.14 24.09
C ARG A 200 -15.90 26.42 24.70
N PRO A 201 -15.58 25.18 24.29
CA PRO A 201 -14.44 24.44 24.85
C PRO A 201 -13.14 25.23 24.66
N GLU A 202 -12.28 25.17 25.67
CA GLU A 202 -10.99 25.88 25.68
C GLU A 202 -10.13 25.43 24.48
N PRO A 203 -9.34 26.33 23.87
CA PRO A 203 -8.47 25.98 22.75
C PRO A 203 -7.55 24.82 23.15
N LYS A 204 -7.45 23.79 22.30
CA LYS A 204 -6.52 22.67 22.52
C LYS A 204 -5.09 23.23 22.62
N THR A 205 -4.34 22.80 23.64
CA THR A 205 -2.96 23.25 23.90
C THR A 205 -1.99 22.08 23.89
N GLY A 206 -0.69 22.34 23.69
CA GLY A 206 0.37 21.33 23.76
C GLY A 206 0.33 20.29 22.64
N VAL A 207 0.50 19.02 22.99
CA VAL A 207 0.55 17.87 22.05
C VAL A 207 -0.74 17.73 21.24
N ASP A 208 -1.91 18.00 21.83
CA ASP A 208 -3.20 17.92 21.13
C ASP A 208 -3.33 18.99 20.05
N ARG A 209 -2.69 20.15 20.26
CA ARG A 209 -2.61 21.23 19.27
C ARG A 209 -1.73 20.82 18.09
N ILE A 210 -0.60 20.19 18.37
CA ILE A 210 0.30 19.67 17.34
C ILE A 210 -0.38 18.56 16.54
N ALA A 211 -1.03 17.61 17.22
CA ALA A 211 -1.80 16.57 16.58
C ALA A 211 -2.91 17.13 15.68
N GLU A 212 -3.58 18.20 16.10
CA GLU A 212 -4.56 18.91 15.27
C GLU A 212 -3.92 19.59 14.05
N LEU A 213 -2.79 20.31 14.23
CA LEU A 213 -2.05 20.95 13.13
C LEU A 213 -1.58 19.93 12.08
N HIS A 214 -1.17 18.74 12.50
CA HIS A 214 -0.77 17.65 11.60
C HIS A 214 -1.95 16.88 11.02
N ALA A 215 -3.04 16.69 11.77
CA ALA A 215 -4.28 16.09 11.26
C ALA A 215 -4.87 16.92 10.12
N ILE A 216 -4.74 18.25 10.16
CA ILE A 216 -5.15 19.16 9.08
C ILE A 216 -4.29 18.95 7.81
N ARG A 217 -3.01 18.58 7.95
CA ARG A 217 -2.09 18.37 6.81
C ARG A 217 -2.26 17.01 6.15
N GLY A 218 -2.67 15.99 6.90
CA GLY A 218 -2.86 14.63 6.39
C GLY A 218 -1.55 13.91 6.03
N GLU A 219 -0.40 14.44 6.46
CA GLU A 219 0.90 13.80 6.28
C GLU A 219 1.10 12.75 7.38
N PHE A 220 1.15 11.47 7.01
CA PHE A 220 1.33 10.36 7.94
C PHE A 220 2.83 10.08 8.16
N ASN A 221 3.24 9.91 9.42
CA ASN A 221 4.63 9.73 9.84
C ASN A 221 5.57 10.90 9.49
N GLU A 222 5.02 12.07 9.15
CA GLU A 222 5.77 13.26 8.81
C GLU A 222 5.32 14.44 9.68
N VAL A 223 6.29 15.04 10.36
CA VAL A 223 6.12 16.08 11.36
C VAL A 223 6.87 17.32 10.89
N THR A 224 6.12 18.26 10.33
CA THR A 224 6.60 19.62 10.07
C THR A 224 6.71 20.40 11.37
N VAL A 225 7.92 20.80 11.75
CA VAL A 225 8.15 21.67 12.91
C VAL A 225 7.94 23.12 12.50
N GLU A 226 7.01 23.79 13.19
CA GLU A 226 6.68 25.19 12.95
C GLU A 226 7.08 26.08 14.12
N ALA A 227 6.93 27.40 13.97
CA ALA A 227 7.06 28.35 15.07
C ALA A 227 6.11 28.04 16.25
N GLU A 228 4.89 27.58 15.97
CA GLU A 228 3.88 27.21 16.98
C GLU A 228 4.21 25.87 17.66
N GLY A 229 4.00 25.77 18.98
CA GLY A 229 4.26 24.57 19.80
C GLY A 229 5.66 24.53 20.42
N SER A 230 5.82 23.88 21.58
CA SER A 230 7.14 23.73 22.23
C SER A 230 7.91 22.53 21.69
N VAL A 231 9.23 22.50 21.91
CA VAL A 231 10.06 21.33 21.54
C VAL A 231 9.55 20.06 22.22
N ASP A 232 9.17 20.17 23.50
CA ASP A 232 8.68 19.05 24.30
C ASP A 232 7.38 18.48 23.73
N ASP A 233 6.46 19.35 23.28
CA ASP A 233 5.19 18.92 22.69
C ASP A 233 5.42 18.17 21.37
N TYR A 234 6.29 18.68 20.49
CA TYR A 234 6.63 17.98 19.24
C TYR A 234 7.34 16.66 19.51
N ALA A 235 8.26 16.64 20.49
CA ALA A 235 8.99 15.43 20.84
C ALA A 235 8.06 14.36 21.41
N GLN A 236 7.12 14.75 22.28
CA GLN A 236 6.10 13.85 22.81
C GLN A 236 5.17 13.34 21.70
N TYR A 237 4.79 14.20 20.75
CA TYR A 237 3.99 13.78 19.58
C TYR A 237 4.73 12.75 18.73
N CYS A 238 5.99 13.02 18.35
CA CYS A 238 6.83 12.08 17.60
C CYS A 238 7.03 10.77 18.36
N TRP A 239 7.19 10.82 19.68
CA TRP A 239 7.30 9.64 20.52
C TRP A 239 6.01 8.81 20.51
N ASN A 240 4.85 9.44 20.67
CA ASN A 240 3.55 8.77 20.63
C ASN A 240 3.35 8.05 19.28
N LEU A 241 3.76 8.65 18.16
CA LEU A 241 3.75 7.99 16.85
C LEU A 241 4.65 6.74 16.83
N LEU A 242 5.85 6.84 17.40
CA LEU A 242 6.79 5.72 17.48
C LEU A 242 6.38 4.62 18.48
N GLN A 243 5.38 4.84 19.34
CA GLN A 243 4.84 3.77 20.19
C GLN A 243 4.02 2.75 19.41
N ASP A 244 3.44 3.13 18.27
CA ASP A 244 2.74 2.20 17.40
C ASP A 244 3.73 1.24 16.74
N ASP A 245 3.53 -0.06 16.92
CA ASP A 245 4.34 -1.11 16.30
C ASP A 245 4.28 -1.08 14.76
N ALA A 246 3.19 -0.54 14.19
CA ALA A 246 3.04 -0.31 12.76
C ALA A 246 3.75 0.96 12.25
N VAL A 247 4.34 1.77 13.13
CA VAL A 247 5.15 2.93 12.74
C VAL A 247 6.62 2.58 12.93
N LEU A 248 7.31 2.35 11.80
CA LEU A 248 8.73 2.02 11.80
C LEU A 248 9.65 3.23 11.77
N PHE A 249 9.17 4.38 11.28
CA PHE A 249 9.95 5.62 11.26
C PHE A 249 9.05 6.85 11.36
N VAL A 250 9.64 7.97 11.78
CA VAL A 250 9.03 9.31 11.74
C VAL A 250 10.00 10.26 11.06
N MET A 251 9.50 11.10 10.17
CA MET A 251 10.23 12.14 9.47
C MET A 251 9.94 13.49 10.14
N ILE A 252 10.97 14.22 10.55
CA ILE A 252 10.85 15.53 11.19
C ILE A 252 11.46 16.55 10.24
N LYS A 253 10.66 17.46 9.70
CA LYS A 253 11.09 18.45 8.69
C LYS A 253 10.92 19.89 9.18
N SER A 254 11.83 20.77 8.79
CA SER A 254 11.67 22.22 8.99
C SER A 254 10.85 22.82 7.86
N HIS A 255 9.96 23.77 8.15
CA HIS A 255 9.30 24.55 7.10
C HIS A 255 10.21 25.67 6.56
N THR A 256 10.99 26.29 7.44
CA THR A 256 11.90 27.41 7.14
C THR A 256 13.28 27.23 7.78
N SER A 257 14.27 28.01 7.33
CA SER A 257 15.62 28.02 7.90
C SER A 257 15.68 28.40 9.39
N LEU A 258 14.67 29.11 9.89
CA LEU A 258 14.56 29.51 11.29
C LEU A 258 14.23 28.33 12.22
N GLU A 259 13.55 27.30 11.70
CA GLU A 259 13.08 26.15 12.48
C GLU A 259 14.08 24.99 12.47
N VAL A 260 15.16 25.09 11.69
CA VAL A 260 16.19 24.04 11.58
C VAL A 260 16.75 23.65 12.94
N GLN A 261 17.07 24.62 13.79
CA GLN A 261 17.57 24.35 15.14
C GLN A 261 16.52 23.63 15.99
N LYS A 262 15.25 24.02 15.85
CA LYS A 262 14.13 23.42 16.57
C LYS A 262 13.92 21.97 16.15
N VAL A 263 14.02 21.65 14.86
CA VAL A 263 13.96 20.26 14.34
C VAL A 263 15.01 19.36 14.96
N VAL A 264 16.26 19.84 15.07
CA VAL A 264 17.34 19.09 15.71
C VAL A 264 17.02 18.82 17.18
N GLN A 265 16.53 19.83 17.90
CA GLN A 265 16.15 19.70 19.31
C GLN A 265 14.98 18.71 19.49
N VAL A 266 13.96 18.79 18.63
CA VAL A 266 12.82 17.86 18.66
C VAL A 266 13.29 16.42 18.44
N ALA A 267 14.17 16.18 17.46
CA ALA A 267 14.70 14.85 17.20
C ALA A 267 15.53 14.31 18.39
N GLU A 268 16.31 15.16 19.04
CA GLU A 268 17.08 14.79 20.23
C GLU A 268 16.17 14.47 21.42
N GLU A 269 15.22 15.35 21.75
CA GLU A 269 14.29 15.14 22.85
C GLU A 269 13.39 13.92 22.61
N THR A 270 13.00 13.63 21.36
CA THR A 270 12.26 12.40 21.02
C THR A 270 13.05 11.15 21.40
N LYS A 271 14.35 11.11 21.05
CA LYS A 271 15.26 10.02 21.45
C LYS A 271 15.41 9.95 22.97
N ARG A 272 15.52 11.10 23.64
CA ARG A 272 15.66 11.17 25.10
C ARG A 272 14.42 10.64 25.81
N THR A 273 13.22 11.00 25.34
CA THR A 273 11.94 10.50 25.87
C THR A 273 11.83 8.99 25.71
N ARG A 274 12.20 8.45 24.54
CA ARG A 274 12.26 7.00 24.30
C ARG A 274 13.24 6.29 25.24
N HIS A 275 14.46 6.81 25.39
CA HIS A 275 15.45 6.23 26.29
C HIS A 275 14.98 6.25 27.76
N ARG A 276 14.32 7.33 28.20
CA ARG A 276 13.72 7.42 29.54
C ARG A 276 12.59 6.39 29.76
N ALA A 277 11.90 5.99 28.70
CA ALA A 277 10.85 4.96 28.74
C ALA A 277 11.40 3.52 28.83
N GLY A 278 12.74 3.33 28.82
CA GLY A 278 13.36 2.01 29.01
C GLY A 278 13.43 1.15 27.75
N LEU A 279 13.23 1.71 26.56
CA LEU A 279 13.52 1.01 25.31
C LEU A 279 14.99 1.19 24.96
N GLU A 280 15.78 0.14 25.15
CA GLU A 280 17.24 0.14 24.91
C GLU A 280 17.62 0.14 23.42
N ASP A 281 16.68 -0.14 22.51
CA ASP A 281 16.93 -0.09 21.08
C ASP A 281 17.03 1.37 20.59
N ASP A 282 18.25 1.76 20.21
CA ASP A 282 18.55 3.07 19.61
C ASP A 282 17.82 3.28 18.28
N LEU A 283 17.29 4.50 18.10
CA LEU A 283 16.72 4.93 16.83
C LEU A 283 17.83 5.21 15.82
N ASN A 284 17.69 4.66 14.60
CA ASN A 284 18.51 5.02 13.47
C ASN A 284 18.15 6.43 13.01
N GLN A 285 19.14 7.33 12.98
CA GLN A 285 18.96 8.72 12.57
C GLN A 285 19.59 8.98 11.21
N TYR A 286 18.80 9.49 10.26
CA TYR A 286 19.28 9.91 8.94
C TYR A 286 18.97 11.39 8.74
N VAL A 287 19.99 12.17 8.37
CA VAL A 287 19.86 13.61 8.17
C VAL A 287 19.98 13.92 6.68
N ILE A 288 18.95 14.53 6.12
CA ILE A 288 18.88 14.93 4.72
C ILE A 288 18.76 16.45 4.68
N TYR A 289 19.67 17.07 3.94
CA TYR A 289 19.59 18.49 3.58
C TYR A 289 18.94 18.58 2.21
N ASP A 290 18.04 19.54 1.97
CA ASP A 290 17.63 19.81 0.60
C ASP A 290 18.86 20.15 -0.23
N ALA A 291 18.99 19.49 -1.38
CA ALA A 291 19.95 19.91 -2.37
C ALA A 291 19.52 21.30 -2.85
N GLU A 292 20.31 22.33 -2.51
CA GLU A 292 20.15 23.65 -3.11
C GLU A 292 19.98 23.47 -4.63
N VAL A 293 18.92 24.07 -5.20
CA VAL A 293 18.74 24.15 -6.65
C VAL A 293 20.06 24.60 -7.23
N LYS A 294 20.76 23.71 -7.94
CA LYS A 294 22.10 23.97 -8.50
C LYS A 294 22.00 25.22 -9.37
N LYS A 295 22.34 26.39 -8.80
CA LYS A 295 22.61 27.59 -9.59
C LYS A 295 23.73 27.20 -10.55
N GLY A 296 23.53 27.54 -11.83
CA GLY A 296 24.35 27.11 -12.96
C GLY A 296 25.86 27.33 -12.78
N PRO A 297 26.68 26.95 -13.78
CA PRO A 297 28.12 26.80 -13.65
C PRO A 297 28.78 27.97 -12.89
N LYS A 298 29.32 27.67 -11.70
CA LYS A 298 30.05 28.64 -10.87
C LYS A 298 31.25 29.15 -11.67
N ARG A 299 31.19 30.38 -12.17
CA ARG A 299 32.39 31.09 -12.64
C ARG A 299 33.27 31.36 -11.42
N ILE A 300 34.38 30.65 -11.33
CA ILE A 300 35.43 30.93 -10.35
C ILE A 300 36.13 32.19 -10.85
N ASN A 301 35.85 33.33 -10.23
CA ASN A 301 36.65 34.54 -10.44
C ASN A 301 37.96 34.36 -9.69
N LEU A 302 39.07 34.30 -10.43
CA LEU A 302 40.41 34.01 -9.90
C LEU A 302 41.14 35.26 -9.35
N ASP A 303 40.52 36.44 -9.41
CA ASP A 303 41.14 37.74 -9.09
C ASP A 303 40.64 38.37 -7.77
N ASP A 304 40.00 37.60 -6.88
CA ASP A 304 39.44 38.18 -5.66
C ASP A 304 40.54 38.47 -4.62
N ALA A 305 41.03 39.72 -4.63
CA ALA A 305 42.10 40.26 -3.79
C ALA A 305 41.67 40.50 -2.32
N ASN A 306 40.85 39.62 -1.75
CA ASN A 306 40.37 39.72 -0.37
C ASN A 306 40.84 38.55 0.51
N LYS A 307 42.16 38.40 0.63
CA LYS A 307 42.78 37.65 1.73
C LYS A 307 42.61 38.43 3.03
N GLY A 308 41.57 38.12 3.81
CA GLY A 308 41.42 38.68 5.17
C GLY A 308 40.00 38.68 5.77
N LYS A 309 39.02 37.98 5.19
CA LYS A 309 37.67 37.96 5.77
C LYS A 309 37.59 36.95 6.92
N LYS A 310 37.13 37.45 8.08
CA LYS A 310 36.75 36.72 9.30
C LYS A 310 35.92 35.48 8.97
N PRO A 311 35.94 34.39 9.79
CA PRO A 311 35.15 33.20 9.52
C PRO A 311 33.70 33.61 9.23
N ALA A 312 33.21 33.19 8.07
CA ALA A 312 31.86 33.49 7.65
C ALA A 312 30.90 33.01 8.74
N ALA A 313 30.01 33.90 9.21
CA ALA A 313 28.96 33.53 10.15
C ALA A 313 28.22 32.31 9.59
N TYR A 314 28.00 31.30 10.44
CA TYR A 314 27.30 30.07 10.05
C TYR A 314 25.94 30.43 9.44
N ILE A 315 25.71 30.01 8.20
CA ILE A 315 24.43 30.16 7.52
C ILE A 315 23.73 28.80 7.65
N PRO A 316 22.61 28.72 8.39
CA PRO A 316 21.86 27.47 8.51
C PRO A 316 21.31 27.05 7.14
N PRO A 317 21.12 25.74 6.91
CA PRO A 317 20.51 25.25 5.69
C PRO A 317 19.08 25.80 5.53
N ASN A 318 18.61 25.89 4.29
CA ASN A 318 17.27 26.41 3.99
C ASN A 318 16.15 25.50 4.51
N SER A 319 16.40 24.19 4.51
CA SER A 319 15.55 23.17 5.10
C SER A 319 16.39 22.00 5.61
N LEU A 320 15.87 21.31 6.61
CA LEU A 320 16.44 20.12 7.23
C LEU A 320 15.35 19.08 7.40
N CYS A 321 15.67 17.84 7.03
CA CYS A 321 14.82 16.68 7.26
C CYS A 321 15.61 15.63 8.05
N ILE A 322 15.03 15.16 9.17
CA ILE A 322 15.60 14.11 10.01
C ILE A 322 14.64 12.93 10.04
N HIS A 323 15.11 11.76 9.62
CA HIS A 323 14.39 10.51 9.78
C HIS A 323 14.86 9.81 11.06
N LEU A 324 13.90 9.44 11.92
CA LEU A 324 14.12 8.58 13.08
C LEU A 324 13.44 7.23 12.82
N SER A 325 14.21 6.15 12.74
CA SER A 325 13.71 4.83 12.35
C SER A 325 14.07 3.72 13.36
N LYS A 326 13.12 2.84 13.63
CA LYS A 326 13.30 1.58 14.38
C LYS A 326 14.15 0.58 13.62
N ILE A 327 14.17 0.66 12.28
CA ILE A 327 14.92 -0.24 11.40
C ILE A 327 15.99 0.50 10.59
N PRO A 328 17.09 -0.14 10.18
CA PRO A 328 18.07 0.48 9.30
C PRO A 328 17.46 0.79 7.92
N MET A 329 17.71 2.00 7.41
CA MET A 329 17.30 2.49 6.09
C MET A 329 18.53 2.65 5.18
N PRO A 330 19.00 1.58 4.49
CA PRO A 330 20.23 1.62 3.69
C PRO A 330 20.19 2.61 2.52
N GLU A 331 19.01 2.93 2.01
CA GLU A 331 18.76 3.92 0.95
C GLU A 331 19.05 5.36 1.37
N LEU A 332 18.98 5.65 2.67
CA LEU A 332 19.30 6.96 3.24
C LEU A 332 20.73 7.04 3.76
N GLN A 333 21.51 5.96 3.68
CA GLN A 333 22.91 6.00 4.04
C GLN A 333 23.68 6.86 3.04
N PRO A 334 24.60 7.73 3.49
CA PRO A 334 25.43 8.50 2.59
C PRO A 334 26.19 7.54 1.68
N LEU A 335 26.05 7.72 0.36
CA LEU A 335 26.82 6.94 -0.60
C LEU A 335 28.29 7.13 -0.26
N LYS A 336 28.99 6.01 0.01
CA LYS A 336 30.44 6.04 0.22
C LYS A 336 31.05 6.79 -0.96
N PRO A 337 31.87 7.83 -0.74
CA PRO A 337 32.54 8.50 -1.83
C PRO A 337 33.37 7.44 -2.55
N SER A 338 32.92 7.04 -3.74
CA SER A 338 33.69 6.23 -4.65
C SER A 338 34.94 7.05 -4.94
N GLY A 339 36.06 6.66 -4.32
CA GLY A 339 37.37 7.20 -4.67
C GLY A 339 37.50 7.12 -6.18
N ALA A 340 37.92 8.24 -6.77
CA ALA A 340 38.20 8.38 -8.18
C ALA A 340 38.95 7.15 -8.69
N GLN A 341 38.23 6.27 -9.40
CA GLN A 341 38.89 5.33 -10.30
C GLN A 341 39.32 6.17 -11.49
N ASN A 342 40.63 6.28 -11.66
CA ASN A 342 41.29 6.87 -12.81
C ASN A 342 40.67 6.32 -14.10
N GLU A 343 39.91 7.15 -14.80
CA GLU A 343 39.73 7.01 -16.24
C GLU A 343 41.02 7.50 -16.91
N ASP A 344 42.02 6.62 -17.00
CA ASP A 344 43.16 6.83 -17.87
C ASP A 344 43.73 5.46 -18.29
N GLU A 345 43.01 4.76 -19.17
CA GLU A 345 43.62 3.67 -19.95
C GLU A 345 43.04 3.55 -21.36
N SER A 346 43.66 4.32 -22.25
CA SER A 346 44.09 3.88 -23.59
C SER A 346 43.05 3.65 -24.70
N LEU A 347 42.72 4.74 -25.40
CA LEU A 347 42.54 4.70 -26.85
C LEU A 347 43.91 4.52 -27.52
N SER A 348 44.33 3.27 -27.77
CA SER A 348 45.44 2.99 -28.68
C SER A 348 45.10 1.87 -29.67
N ARG A 349 44.95 2.31 -30.93
CA ARG A 349 45.09 1.60 -32.20
C ARG A 349 45.47 0.11 -32.13
N LYS A 350 44.61 -0.75 -32.70
CA LYS A 350 45.04 -1.79 -33.64
C LYS A 350 43.91 -2.11 -34.63
N LYS A 351 44.01 -1.45 -35.78
CA LYS A 351 43.46 -1.86 -37.07
C LYS A 351 44.40 -2.95 -37.59
N ASP A 352 43.88 -4.11 -37.97
CA ASP A 352 44.35 -4.93 -39.12
C ASP A 352 43.67 -6.31 -39.13
N THR A 353 42.77 -6.53 -40.09
CA THR A 353 42.67 -7.80 -40.85
C THR A 353 41.83 -7.60 -42.11
N SER A 354 42.45 -7.68 -43.31
CA SER A 354 42.02 -8.56 -44.42
C SER A 354 42.83 -8.37 -45.72
N SER A 355 43.60 -9.42 -46.06
CA SER A 355 43.76 -10.11 -47.36
C SER A 355 44.39 -9.50 -48.62
N SER A 356 45.29 -10.32 -49.21
CA SER A 356 45.81 -10.41 -50.60
C SER A 356 46.92 -9.40 -50.96
N VAL A 357 48.10 -9.73 -51.52
CA VAL A 357 48.55 -10.69 -52.55
C VAL A 357 50.06 -11.01 -52.35
N SER A 358 50.52 -12.20 -52.76
CA SER A 358 51.90 -12.77 -52.77
C SER A 358 52.91 -12.05 -53.71
N PRO A 359 54.15 -12.54 -54.02
CA PRO A 359 55.05 -13.54 -53.38
C PRO A 359 56.55 -13.13 -53.26
N ALA A 360 57.34 -13.75 -52.36
CA ALA A 360 58.76 -14.13 -52.62
C ALA A 360 59.37 -14.99 -51.49
N ARG A 361 60.00 -16.09 -51.91
CA ARG A 361 60.85 -17.11 -51.21
C ARG A 361 62.20 -16.54 -50.71
N PRO A 362 63.15 -17.33 -50.13
CA PRO A 362 63.07 -18.49 -49.21
C PRO A 362 64.14 -18.45 -48.08
N LYS A 363 64.16 -19.53 -47.25
CA LYS A 363 65.25 -20.15 -46.44
C LYS A 363 64.83 -20.22 -44.95
N SER A 364 64.97 -21.31 -44.20
CA SER A 364 65.49 -22.67 -44.45
C SER A 364 65.38 -23.45 -43.13
N LYS A 365 65.03 -24.75 -43.21
CA LYS A 365 65.49 -25.87 -42.34
C LYS A 365 65.07 -25.86 -40.84
N LEU A 366 64.78 -26.95 -40.14
CA LEU A 366 64.71 -28.41 -40.39
C LEU A 366 64.22 -29.11 -39.08
N PHE A 367 63.53 -30.26 -39.25
CA PHE A 367 63.45 -31.46 -38.36
C PHE A 367 62.75 -31.37 -36.97
N HIS A 368 61.61 -32.06 -36.79
CA HIS A 368 61.39 -33.45 -36.28
C HIS A 368 61.08 -33.48 -34.76
N ARG A 369 60.31 -34.38 -34.16
CA ARG A 369 59.37 -35.46 -34.53
C ARG A 369 58.86 -36.05 -33.19
N ASN A 370 57.55 -36.35 -33.13
CA ASN A 370 56.78 -37.34 -32.34
C ASN A 370 57.05 -37.64 -30.84
N SER A 371 55.98 -37.45 -30.04
CA SER A 371 55.20 -38.44 -29.20
C SER A 371 55.94 -39.39 -28.22
N PRO A 372 55.29 -40.05 -27.20
CA PRO A 372 53.84 -40.19 -26.95
C PRO A 372 53.35 -40.18 -25.46
N SER A 373 52.02 -40.14 -25.33
CA SER A 373 51.13 -40.74 -24.30
C SER A 373 51.63 -41.06 -22.88
N ARG A 374 50.98 -40.46 -21.87
CA ARG A 374 50.78 -41.10 -20.56
C ARG A 374 49.39 -40.79 -20.00
N SER A 375 48.64 -41.86 -19.82
CA SER A 375 47.34 -41.95 -19.14
C SER A 375 47.50 -41.62 -17.65
N HIS A 376 46.73 -40.66 -17.15
CA HIS A 376 46.53 -40.42 -15.71
C HIS A 376 45.03 -40.39 -15.40
N SER A 377 44.70 -41.13 -14.34
CA SER A 377 43.39 -41.42 -13.77
C SER A 377 42.60 -40.16 -13.39
N PRO A 378 41.25 -40.23 -13.31
CA PRO A 378 40.44 -39.08 -12.91
C PRO A 378 40.60 -38.79 -11.41
N PRO A 379 40.63 -37.51 -11.00
CA PRO A 379 40.73 -37.14 -9.60
C PRO A 379 39.40 -37.39 -8.88
N HIS A 380 39.52 -37.94 -7.68
CA HIS A 380 38.44 -38.13 -6.72
C HIS A 380 37.86 -36.77 -6.32
N VAL A 381 36.62 -36.49 -6.72
CA VAL A 381 35.88 -35.27 -6.36
C VAL A 381 35.46 -35.38 -4.89
N ARG A 382 35.73 -34.34 -4.10
CA ARG A 382 35.26 -34.21 -2.71
C ARG A 382 33.80 -33.74 -2.73
N SER A 383 32.98 -34.26 -1.81
CA SER A 383 31.53 -34.10 -1.69
C SER A 383 30.98 -32.68 -1.50
N HIS A 384 31.77 -31.62 -1.70
CA HIS A 384 31.37 -30.23 -1.53
C HIS A 384 31.77 -29.30 -2.68
N GLN A 385 32.21 -29.83 -3.83
CA GLN A 385 32.42 -29.00 -5.03
C GLN A 385 31.13 -28.88 -5.84
N VAL A 386 30.54 -27.68 -5.83
CA VAL A 386 29.39 -27.29 -6.64
C VAL A 386 29.84 -27.14 -8.09
N HIS A 387 29.10 -27.74 -9.04
CA HIS A 387 29.47 -27.74 -10.46
C HIS A 387 29.35 -26.32 -11.07
N PRO A 388 30.24 -25.92 -12.01
CA PRO A 388 30.21 -24.59 -12.63
C PRO A 388 28.95 -24.22 -13.43
N HIS A 389 28.05 -25.20 -13.67
CA HIS A 389 26.80 -25.03 -14.41
C HIS A 389 25.57 -25.37 -13.57
N GLN A 390 25.71 -25.48 -12.24
CA GLN A 390 24.58 -25.73 -11.36
C GLN A 390 23.90 -24.41 -11.00
N PRO A 391 22.61 -24.20 -11.34
CA PRO A 391 21.90 -22.98 -10.97
C PRO A 391 21.81 -22.86 -9.44
N SER A 392 22.13 -21.68 -8.92
CA SER A 392 22.06 -21.36 -7.50
C SER A 392 20.62 -21.60 -6.99
N PRO A 393 20.42 -22.33 -5.87
CA PRO A 393 19.10 -22.48 -5.31
C PRO A 393 18.54 -21.10 -4.91
N SER A 394 17.28 -20.86 -5.25
CA SER A 394 16.61 -19.58 -4.97
C SER A 394 16.53 -19.32 -3.46
N PRO A 395 16.63 -18.06 -2.99
CA PRO A 395 16.62 -17.70 -1.57
C PRO A 395 15.40 -18.21 -0.78
N SER A 396 14.31 -18.57 -1.48
CA SER A 396 13.07 -19.11 -0.95
C SER A 396 13.18 -20.53 -0.37
N GLN A 397 14.28 -21.26 -0.60
CA GLN A 397 14.45 -22.65 -0.14
C GLN A 397 15.17 -22.78 1.22
N LEU A 398 15.70 -21.68 1.78
CA LEU A 398 16.50 -21.72 3.01
C LEU A 398 15.71 -21.83 4.33
N ASN A 399 14.37 -21.68 4.30
CA ASN A 399 13.54 -21.69 5.52
C ASN A 399 12.57 -22.88 5.63
N ASN A 400 12.78 -23.97 4.86
CA ASN A 400 11.89 -25.13 4.91
C ASN A 400 12.60 -26.37 5.51
N PRO A 401 12.46 -26.65 6.83
CA PRO A 401 13.14 -27.77 7.50
C PRO A 401 12.66 -29.15 7.04
N MET A 402 11.68 -29.23 6.12
CA MET A 402 11.14 -30.49 5.61
C MET A 402 11.83 -31.03 4.34
N VAL A 403 12.74 -30.28 3.72
CA VAL A 403 13.36 -30.68 2.43
C VAL A 403 14.58 -31.59 2.62
N TYR A 404 15.09 -31.77 3.85
CA TYR A 404 16.25 -32.61 4.17
C TYR A 404 15.91 -33.90 4.96
N VAL A 405 14.70 -34.45 4.81
CA VAL A 405 14.42 -35.78 5.34
C VAL A 405 14.65 -36.80 4.23
N ALA A 406 15.76 -37.54 4.32
CA ALA A 406 16.02 -38.67 3.44
C ALA A 406 14.86 -39.67 3.52
N PRO A 407 14.34 -40.17 2.38
CA PRO A 407 13.27 -41.16 2.40
C PRO A 407 13.74 -42.43 3.12
N PRO A 408 12.88 -43.08 3.92
CA PRO A 408 13.24 -44.33 4.58
C PRO A 408 13.53 -45.42 3.54
N PRO A 409 14.47 -46.35 3.83
CA PRO A 409 14.79 -47.43 2.92
C PRO A 409 13.56 -48.33 2.66
N PRO A 410 13.43 -48.90 1.45
CA PRO A 410 12.30 -49.75 1.11
C PRO A 410 12.27 -51.00 2.00
N ARG A 411 11.09 -51.30 2.56
CA ARG A 411 10.84 -52.54 3.29
C ARG A 411 10.73 -53.70 2.31
N ASN A 412 11.56 -54.72 2.51
CA ASN A 412 11.42 -56.02 1.86
C ASN A 412 10.08 -56.66 2.28
N HIS A 413 9.21 -56.90 1.31
CA HIS A 413 8.01 -57.72 1.50
C HIS A 413 8.33 -59.17 1.16
N SER A 414 8.51 -59.99 2.20
CA SER A 414 8.44 -61.45 2.12
C SER A 414 6.98 -61.91 2.25
N ALA A 415 6.62 -62.87 1.41
CA ALA A 415 5.31 -63.50 1.31
C ALA A 415 4.92 -64.36 2.51
N THR A 416 3.64 -64.36 2.86
CA THR A 416 2.86 -65.46 3.51
C THR A 416 1.39 -65.01 3.44
N THR A 417 0.52 -65.47 2.54
CA THR A 417 -0.13 -66.79 2.39
C THR A 417 -0.71 -67.36 3.68
N THR A 418 -1.95 -66.99 4.02
CA THR A 418 -2.89 -67.91 4.71
C THR A 418 -4.34 -67.51 4.42
N SER A 419 -5.16 -68.54 4.30
CA SER A 419 -6.49 -68.68 3.71
C SER A 419 -7.66 -68.49 4.68
N GLU A 420 -8.76 -67.91 4.18
CA GLU A 420 -10.20 -68.25 4.39
C GLU A 420 -10.81 -68.32 5.83
N PRO A 421 -12.16 -68.39 5.98
CA PRO A 421 -13.26 -67.71 5.26
C PRO A 421 -14.43 -67.21 6.16
N MET A 422 -15.41 -66.58 5.50
CA MET A 422 -16.86 -66.51 5.80
C MET A 422 -17.48 -65.53 6.83
N ASP A 423 -18.71 -65.16 6.45
CA ASP A 423 -19.85 -64.56 7.17
C ASP A 423 -19.97 -63.03 7.14
N SER A 424 -20.93 -62.39 6.43
CA SER A 424 -22.38 -62.55 6.21
C SER A 424 -23.19 -61.44 6.89
N HIS A 425 -23.98 -60.75 6.04
CA HIS A 425 -25.13 -59.88 6.28
C HIS A 425 -25.01 -58.40 6.77
N PRO A 426 -25.80 -57.48 6.16
CA PRO A 426 -26.04 -56.10 6.60
C PRO A 426 -27.43 -55.93 7.27
N PRO A 427 -27.68 -54.76 7.90
CA PRO A 427 -28.98 -54.08 7.81
C PRO A 427 -28.75 -52.59 7.43
N ASP A 428 -29.47 -51.90 6.55
CA ASP A 428 -30.88 -51.82 6.11
C ASP A 428 -31.82 -50.99 7.03
N TYR A 429 -32.42 -49.93 6.43
CA TYR A 429 -33.52 -49.02 6.86
C TYR A 429 -33.30 -48.18 8.16
N SER A 430 -33.69 -46.91 8.36
CA SER A 430 -34.56 -45.89 7.71
C SER A 430 -34.66 -44.67 8.69
N PRO A 431 -35.60 -43.69 8.59
CA PRO A 431 -35.98 -42.81 7.49
C PRO A 431 -36.05 -41.30 7.91
N HIS A 432 -36.24 -40.43 6.90
CA HIS A 432 -36.68 -39.02 7.00
C HIS A 432 -37.96 -38.80 7.82
N PRO A 433 -38.16 -37.56 8.34
CA PRO A 433 -39.49 -36.97 8.52
C PRO A 433 -39.75 -35.78 7.55
N PRO A 434 -41.03 -35.37 7.38
CA PRO A 434 -41.55 -34.86 6.11
C PRO A 434 -41.68 -33.34 6.01
N SER A 435 -41.74 -32.92 4.76
CA SER A 435 -42.20 -31.64 4.25
C SER A 435 -43.63 -31.31 4.72
N GLN A 436 -43.86 -30.10 5.21
CA GLN A 436 -45.19 -29.48 5.23
C GLN A 436 -45.29 -28.40 4.16
N GLN A 437 -46.34 -28.57 3.35
CA GLN A 437 -46.80 -27.70 2.29
C GLN A 437 -47.71 -26.59 2.85
N THR A 438 -47.65 -25.45 2.15
CA THR A 438 -48.75 -24.53 1.81
C THR A 438 -49.53 -23.82 2.92
N ALA A 439 -49.41 -22.48 2.91
CA ALA A 439 -50.58 -21.61 2.95
C ALA A 439 -50.31 -20.34 2.13
N ALA A 440 -50.94 -20.28 0.96
CA ALA A 440 -51.12 -19.06 0.20
C ALA A 440 -52.10 -18.14 0.94
N SER A 441 -51.77 -16.86 1.06
CA SER A 441 -52.78 -15.82 1.32
C SER A 441 -52.65 -14.75 0.24
N GLN A 442 -53.65 -14.73 -0.63
CA GLN A 442 -53.95 -13.61 -1.51
C GLN A 442 -54.85 -12.64 -0.73
N SER A 443 -54.54 -11.36 -0.80
CA SER A 443 -55.55 -10.31 -0.65
C SER A 443 -55.11 -9.10 -1.48
N PRO A 444 -55.94 -8.65 -2.44
CA PRO A 444 -55.76 -7.40 -3.16
C PRO A 444 -56.48 -6.26 -2.42
N LEU A 445 -56.09 -5.01 -2.69
CA LEU A 445 -56.91 -3.77 -2.76
C LEU A 445 -55.93 -2.57 -2.78
N SER A 446 -55.67 -2.00 -3.96
CA SER A 446 -56.17 -0.68 -4.42
C SER A 446 -55.90 0.54 -3.53
N GLY A 447 -55.11 1.46 -4.10
CA GLY A 447 -55.50 2.87 -4.25
C GLY A 447 -55.08 3.84 -3.13
N LEU A 448 -54.16 4.76 -3.44
CA LEU A 448 -54.47 6.20 -3.49
C LEU A 448 -53.29 7.02 -4.04
N LEU A 449 -53.54 7.64 -5.18
CA LEU A 449 -52.86 8.82 -5.71
C LEU A 449 -53.28 10.04 -4.88
N GLU A 450 -52.32 10.84 -4.39
CA GLU A 450 -52.48 12.28 -4.09
C GLU A 450 -51.06 12.87 -4.08
N ARG A 451 -50.57 13.51 -5.16
CA ARG A 451 -50.87 14.86 -5.65
C ARG A 451 -50.79 15.93 -4.54
N PHE A 452 -49.59 16.48 -4.32
CA PHE A 452 -49.45 17.86 -3.85
C PHE A 452 -48.45 18.61 -4.73
N HIS A 453 -48.95 19.67 -5.33
CA HIS A 453 -48.22 20.75 -5.98
C HIS A 453 -48.64 22.03 -5.27
N LEU A 454 -47.66 22.93 -5.11
CA LEU A 454 -47.75 24.38 -4.84
C LEU A 454 -48.06 24.81 -3.40
N HIS A 455 -47.05 25.44 -2.78
CA HIS A 455 -46.96 26.90 -2.82
C HIS A 455 -45.52 27.39 -2.91
#